data_AF-A0AAV8T422-F1
#
_entry.id   AF-A0AAV8T422-F1
#
_cell.length_a   1.000
_cell.length_b   1.000
_cell.length_c   1.000
_cell.angle_alpha   90.00
_cell.angle_beta   90.00
_cell.angle_gamma   90.00
#
_symmetry.space_group_name_H-M   'P 1'
#
loop_
_entity.id
_entity.type
_entity.pdbx_description
1 polymer ?
#
loop_
_entity_poly.entity_id
_entity_poly.type
_entity_poly.pdbx_seq_one_letter_code
_entity_poly.pdbx_strand_id
1 'polypeptide(L)'
;MAPYEALYGKRCRTPICWDEEGERKLVGPELVQMTMDKVSLIKQRLKAAQDKMKSYADAHRKEMEYAVGDKVFLKTSPWKGVMRRYRSDPSHVIQTSEVQLSDDLSYEEMPVAILDSKEKVLRNKTIQLVKVLWRNHAAEEATWEPLEAMKEKYPHLFNEPGKNFGDEIF
;
A
#
# COMPACT_ATOMS: atom_id res chain seq x y z
N MET A 1 0.80 24.76 23.49
CA MET A 1 0.81 25.86 22.51
C MET A 1 1.27 25.29 21.18
N ALA A 2 0.53 25.49 20.10
CA ALA A 2 0.91 24.93 18.79
C ALA A 2 2.10 25.71 18.19
N PRO A 3 2.99 25.08 17.40
CA PRO A 3 4.19 25.75 16.86
C PRO A 3 3.88 27.04 16.06
N TYR A 4 2.80 27.05 15.31
CA TYR A 4 2.38 28.21 14.52
C TYR A 4 1.82 29.35 15.39
N GLU A 5 1.15 29.06 16.50
CA GLU A 5 0.70 30.08 17.46
C GLU A 5 1.88 30.82 18.09
N ALA A 6 2.95 30.09 18.40
CA ALA A 6 4.17 30.68 18.95
C ALA A 6 4.92 31.57 17.94
N LEU A 7 4.88 31.21 16.65
CA LEU A 7 5.55 31.96 15.58
C LEU A 7 4.79 33.21 15.13
N TYR A 8 3.47 33.14 15.05
CA TYR A 8 2.67 34.19 14.40
C TYR A 8 1.70 34.91 15.35
N GLY A 9 1.66 34.50 16.63
CA GLY A 9 0.75 35.09 17.63
C GLY A 9 -0.74 34.91 17.30
N LYS A 10 -1.06 34.05 16.33
CA LYS A 10 -2.41 33.78 15.83
C LYS A 10 -2.67 32.28 15.87
N ARG A 11 -3.90 31.88 16.18
CA ARG A 11 -4.32 30.48 16.13
C ARG A 11 -4.26 29.95 14.70
N CYS A 12 -3.82 28.70 14.53
CA CYS A 12 -3.79 28.04 13.23
C CYS A 12 -5.22 27.94 12.67
N ARG A 13 -5.46 28.39 11.44
CA ARG A 13 -6.67 28.04 10.69
C ARG A 13 -6.44 26.66 10.05
N THR A 14 -6.90 25.60 10.69
CA THR A 14 -6.98 24.27 10.04
C THR A 14 -8.26 24.17 9.21
N PRO A 15 -8.31 23.33 8.16
CA PRO A 15 -9.52 23.15 7.32
C PRO A 15 -10.78 22.70 8.07
N ILE A 16 -10.64 22.23 9.30
CA ILE A 16 -11.73 21.81 10.18
C ILE A 16 -12.36 23.02 10.93
N CYS A 17 -11.73 24.19 10.89
CA CYS A 17 -12.11 25.39 11.67
C CYS A 17 -12.50 26.58 10.77
N TRP A 18 -13.25 26.33 9.70
CA TRP A 18 -13.90 27.37 8.89
C TRP A 18 -15.27 27.76 9.46
N ASP A 19 -15.36 27.98 10.77
CA ASP A 19 -16.52 28.69 11.31
C ASP A 19 -16.21 30.18 11.24
N GLU A 20 -17.00 30.93 10.47
CA GLU A 20 -17.09 32.37 10.65
C GLU A 20 -17.47 32.62 12.12
N GLU A 21 -16.76 33.53 12.79
CA GLU A 21 -17.05 33.87 14.19
C GLU A 21 -18.48 34.42 14.28
N GLY A 22 -19.43 33.53 14.61
CA GLY A 22 -20.82 33.88 14.89
C GLY A 22 -21.86 33.17 14.03
N GLU A 23 -21.99 31.85 14.13
CA GLU A 23 -23.32 31.20 14.14
C GLU A 23 -23.23 29.71 14.52
N ARG A 24 -22.84 29.41 15.77
CA ARG A 24 -23.32 28.16 16.38
C ARG A 24 -24.78 28.38 16.71
N LYS A 25 -25.68 28.01 15.80
CA LYS A 25 -27.09 27.83 16.15
C LYS A 25 -27.13 26.88 17.34
N LEU A 26 -27.66 27.38 18.45
CA LEU A 26 -27.76 26.67 19.71
C LEU A 26 -28.78 25.55 19.50
N VAL A 27 -28.33 24.42 18.97
CA VAL A 27 -29.16 23.21 18.92
C VAL A 27 -29.25 22.72 20.36
N GLY A 28 -30.47 22.51 20.84
CA GLY A 28 -30.82 22.44 22.26
C GLY A 28 -29.99 21.47 23.14
N PRO A 29 -30.20 21.53 24.46
CA PRO A 29 -29.35 20.83 25.45
C PRO A 29 -29.24 19.32 25.22
N GLU A 30 -30.25 18.70 24.62
CA GLU A 30 -30.25 17.28 24.23
C GLU A 30 -29.13 16.96 23.21
N LEU A 31 -28.97 17.78 22.17
CA LEU A 31 -27.95 17.54 21.15
C LEU A 31 -26.54 17.74 21.73
N VAL A 32 -26.39 18.67 22.67
CA VAL A 32 -25.14 18.90 23.40
C VAL A 32 -24.77 17.66 24.21
N GLN A 33 -25.73 17.06 24.92
CA GLN A 33 -25.49 15.81 25.67
C GLN A 33 -25.14 14.65 24.74
N MET A 34 -25.91 14.45 23.67
CA MET A 34 -25.64 13.40 22.68
C MET A 34 -24.27 13.55 22.02
N THR A 35 -23.84 14.79 21.73
CA THR A 35 -22.52 15.04 21.16
C THR A 35 -21.40 14.82 22.18
N MET A 36 -21.60 15.20 23.45
CA MET A 36 -20.66 14.90 24.53
C MET A 36 -20.48 13.39 24.71
N ASP A 37 -21.55 12.62 24.68
CA ASP A 37 -21.52 11.15 24.79
C ASP A 37 -20.82 10.50 23.59
N LYS A 38 -21.07 11.01 22.38
CA LYS A 38 -20.35 10.53 21.19
C LYS A 38 -18.86 10.88 21.25
N VAL A 39 -18.51 12.09 21.71
CA VAL A 39 -17.11 12.52 21.86
C VAL A 39 -16.40 11.70 22.93
N SER A 40 -17.06 11.38 24.05
CA SER A 40 -16.50 10.55 25.10
C SER A 40 -16.23 9.13 24.58
N LEU A 41 -17.17 8.55 23.82
CA LEU A 41 -17.01 7.25 23.15
C LEU A 41 -15.86 7.25 22.15
N ILE A 42 -15.75 8.29 21.31
CA ILE A 42 -14.65 8.42 20.32
C ILE A 42 -13.30 8.48 21.05
N LYS A 43 -13.19 9.30 22.10
CA LYS A 43 -11.96 9.39 22.91
C LYS A 43 -11.59 8.05 23.54
N GLN A 44 -12.56 7.33 24.07
CA GLN A 44 -12.33 6.01 24.67
C GLN A 44 -11.83 5.00 23.62
N ARG A 45 -12.46 4.96 22.44
CA ARG A 45 -12.03 4.08 21.34
C ARG A 45 -10.63 4.42 20.83
N LEU A 46 -10.34 5.72 20.68
CA LEU A 46 -9.02 6.21 20.28
C LEU A 46 -7.96 5.80 21.29
N LYS A 47 -8.26 5.95 22.59
CA LYS A 47 -7.36 5.56 23.68
C LYS A 47 -7.09 4.05 23.67
N ALA A 48 -8.13 3.23 23.54
CA ALA A 48 -7.99 1.77 23.44
C ALA A 48 -7.16 1.35 22.22
N ALA A 49 -7.32 2.01 21.07
CA ALA A 49 -6.51 1.75 19.88
C ALA A 49 -5.03 2.12 20.10
N GLN A 50 -4.76 3.29 20.69
CA GLN A 50 -3.40 3.72 21.03
C GLN A 50 -2.74 2.77 22.04
N ASP A 51 -3.46 2.36 23.07
CA ASP A 51 -2.95 1.44 24.09
C ASP A 51 -2.67 0.05 23.49
N LYS A 52 -3.48 -0.40 22.53
CA LYS A 52 -3.22 -1.64 21.76
C LYS A 52 -2.00 -1.53 20.87
N MET A 53 -1.81 -0.40 20.19
CA MET A 53 -0.58 -0.16 19.41
C MET A 53 0.65 -0.16 20.31
N LYS A 54 0.54 0.49 21.47
CA LYS A 54 1.60 0.53 22.48
C LYS A 54 1.91 -0.88 23.01
N SER A 55 0.91 -1.67 23.34
CA SER A 55 1.13 -3.04 23.84
C SER A 55 1.79 -3.94 22.80
N TYR A 56 1.47 -3.81 21.51
CA TYR A 56 2.19 -4.53 20.44
C TYR A 56 3.63 -4.06 20.29
N ALA A 57 3.89 -2.76 20.37
CA ALA A 57 5.24 -2.21 20.30
C ALA A 57 6.10 -2.63 21.49
N ASP A 58 5.51 -2.64 22.69
CA ASP A 58 6.20 -2.95 23.95
C ASP A 58 6.35 -4.47 24.15
N ALA A 59 5.46 -5.31 23.61
CA ALA A 59 5.57 -6.77 23.69
C ALA A 59 6.87 -7.34 23.07
N HIS A 60 7.53 -6.58 22.19
CA HIS A 60 8.81 -6.96 21.58
C HIS A 60 10.00 -6.16 22.15
N ARG A 61 9.74 -5.30 23.14
CA ARG A 61 10.75 -4.56 23.90
C ARG A 61 10.87 -5.21 25.27
N LYS A 62 11.85 -6.09 25.44
CA LYS A 62 12.20 -6.62 26.75
C LYS A 62 13.05 -5.56 27.46
N GLU A 63 12.63 -5.07 28.63
CA GLU A 63 13.56 -4.37 29.52
C GLU A 63 14.70 -5.36 29.83
N MET A 64 15.92 -4.98 29.45
CA MET A 64 17.10 -5.80 29.63
C MET A 64 17.91 -5.19 30.76
N GLU A 65 17.98 -5.89 31.88
CA GLU A 65 18.87 -5.56 32.99
C GLU A 65 20.25 -6.15 32.69
N TYR A 66 21.30 -5.37 32.89
CA TYR A 66 22.68 -5.79 32.66
C TYR A 66 23.44 -5.84 33.97
N ALA A 67 24.23 -6.88 34.18
CA ALA A 67 25.12 -6.98 35.31
C ALA A 67 26.47 -6.30 35.01
N VAL A 68 27.18 -5.89 36.06
CA VAL A 68 28.54 -5.34 35.93
C VAL A 68 29.46 -6.45 35.38
N GLY A 69 29.96 -6.25 34.16
CA GLY A 69 30.80 -7.22 33.44
C GLY A 69 30.21 -7.70 32.11
N ASP A 70 28.93 -7.46 31.85
CA ASP A 70 28.28 -7.83 30.59
C ASP A 70 28.78 -6.96 29.42
N LYS A 71 29.11 -7.61 28.29
CA LYS A 71 29.53 -6.92 27.07
C LYS A 71 28.32 -6.66 26.19
N VAL A 72 27.91 -5.39 26.09
CA VAL A 72 26.80 -4.94 25.25
C VAL A 72 27.31 -4.15 24.04
N PHE A 73 26.61 -4.26 22.91
CA PHE A 73 26.91 -3.46 21.74
C PHE A 73 26.29 -2.07 21.90
N LEU A 74 27.13 -1.03 22.00
CA LEU A 74 26.68 0.34 21.88
C LEU A 74 26.29 0.60 20.43
N LYS A 75 25.04 0.97 20.18
CA LYS A 75 24.58 1.42 18.86
C LYS A 75 25.17 2.80 18.56
N THR A 76 26.41 2.85 18.10
CA THR A 76 27.20 4.08 17.83
C THR A 76 26.80 4.80 16.54
N SER A 77 25.73 4.35 15.88
CA SER A 77 25.57 4.59 14.46
C SER A 77 24.31 5.45 14.20
N PRO A 78 24.42 6.69 13.71
CA PRO A 78 23.29 7.53 13.32
C PRO A 78 22.75 7.09 11.94
N TRP A 79 22.36 5.82 11.80
CA TRP A 79 21.87 5.27 10.53
C TRP A 79 20.37 5.54 10.35
N LYS A 80 19.97 6.78 10.61
CA LYS A 80 18.73 7.36 10.11
C LYS A 80 19.17 8.46 9.13
N GLY A 81 19.53 8.07 7.90
CA GLY A 81 19.83 9.04 6.84
C GLY A 81 21.17 8.92 6.11
N VAL A 82 21.95 7.84 6.25
CA VAL A 82 23.03 7.58 5.28
C VAL A 82 22.38 7.08 3.99
N MET A 83 21.88 8.01 3.18
CA MET A 83 21.58 7.77 1.78
C MET A 83 22.92 7.36 1.15
N ARG A 84 23.10 6.06 0.89
CA ARG A 84 24.25 5.62 0.10
C ARG A 84 24.14 6.35 -1.23
N ARG A 85 25.09 7.24 -1.54
CA ARG A 85 25.16 7.89 -2.85
C ARG A 85 25.09 6.79 -3.90
N TYR A 86 24.00 6.76 -4.65
CA TYR A 86 23.84 5.82 -5.75
C TYR A 86 24.98 6.08 -6.74
N ARG A 87 25.79 5.05 -7.00
CA ARG A 87 26.74 5.07 -8.11
C ARG A 87 25.97 4.60 -9.33
N SER A 88 25.81 5.50 -10.30
CA SER A 88 25.26 5.15 -11.59
C SER A 88 26.08 4.01 -12.19
N ASP A 89 25.43 2.88 -12.44
CA ASP A 89 26.00 1.76 -13.20
C ASP A 89 25.33 1.78 -14.58
N PRO A 90 26.10 1.75 -15.68
CA PRO A 90 25.54 1.63 -17.02
C PRO A 90 24.57 0.45 -17.20
N SER A 91 24.71 -0.63 -16.41
CA SER A 91 23.79 -1.77 -16.43
C SER A 91 22.41 -1.48 -15.80
N HIS A 92 22.28 -0.44 -14.99
CA HIS A 92 20.99 -0.02 -14.41
C HIS A 92 20.18 0.88 -15.35
N VAL A 93 20.71 1.19 -16.54
CA VAL A 93 19.95 1.95 -17.54
C VAL A 93 18.91 1.01 -18.12
N ILE A 94 17.66 1.22 -17.71
CA ILE A 94 16.50 0.53 -18.30
C ILE A 94 16.45 0.91 -19.77
N GLN A 95 16.50 -0.09 -20.66
CA GLN A 95 16.28 0.13 -22.08
C GLN A 95 14.83 0.56 -22.28
N THR A 96 14.61 1.81 -22.66
CA THR A 96 13.29 2.33 -23.00
C THR A 96 12.90 1.83 -24.38
N SER A 97 12.09 0.79 -24.44
CA SER A 97 11.45 0.37 -25.69
C SER A 97 10.37 1.37 -26.09
N GLU A 98 10.36 1.77 -27.36
CA GLU A 98 9.32 2.64 -27.90
C GLU A 98 7.99 1.88 -27.98
N VAL A 99 7.05 2.24 -27.12
CA VAL A 99 5.70 1.69 -27.13
C VAL A 99 4.87 2.45 -28.15
N GLN A 100 4.20 1.74 -29.05
CA GLN A 100 3.23 2.33 -29.97
C GLN A 100 2.00 2.76 -29.18
N LEU A 101 1.86 4.06 -28.94
CA LEU A 101 0.67 4.68 -28.37
C LEU A 101 -0.30 5.02 -29.51
N SER A 102 -1.59 4.90 -29.24
CA SER A 102 -2.64 5.41 -30.12
C SER A 102 -2.58 6.96 -30.17
N ASP A 103 -3.18 7.57 -31.20
CA ASP A 103 -3.20 9.04 -31.36
C ASP A 103 -3.86 9.78 -30.18
N ASP A 104 -4.65 9.08 -29.37
CA ASP A 104 -5.29 9.58 -28.14
C ASP A 104 -4.42 9.39 -26.88
N LEU A 105 -3.16 8.98 -27.03
CA LEU A 105 -2.22 8.63 -25.96
C LEU A 105 -2.66 7.44 -25.09
N SER A 106 -3.63 6.63 -25.55
CA SER A 106 -4.01 5.40 -24.86
C SER A 106 -3.06 4.24 -25.21
N TYR A 107 -2.82 3.37 -24.23
CA TYR A 107 -2.08 2.12 -24.40
C TYR A 107 -2.99 0.96 -23.98
N GLU A 108 -3.44 0.17 -24.94
CA GLU A 108 -4.21 -1.03 -24.66
C GLU A 108 -3.27 -2.23 -24.52
N GLU A 109 -3.14 -2.74 -23.30
CA GLU A 109 -2.44 -4.01 -23.06
C GLU A 109 -3.22 -5.17 -23.67
N MET A 110 -2.67 -5.74 -24.74
CA MET A 110 -3.21 -6.92 -25.39
C MET A 110 -2.52 -8.18 -24.86
N PRO A 111 -3.26 -9.17 -24.35
CA PRO A 111 -2.70 -10.46 -23.99
C PRO A 111 -2.30 -11.22 -25.25
N VAL A 112 -1.09 -11.81 -25.25
CA VAL A 112 -0.52 -12.53 -26.39
C VAL A 112 -0.71 -14.03 -26.24
N ALA A 113 -0.40 -14.58 -25.06
CA ALA A 113 -0.45 -16.01 -24.82
C ALA A 113 -0.63 -16.32 -23.33
N ILE A 114 -1.14 -17.50 -23.04
CA ILE A 114 -1.16 -18.06 -21.69
C ILE A 114 0.06 -18.97 -21.56
N LEU A 115 0.94 -18.63 -20.63
CA LEU A 115 2.19 -19.36 -20.42
C LEU A 115 2.03 -20.53 -19.45
N ASP A 116 1.16 -20.39 -18.46
CA ASP A 116 1.01 -21.37 -17.38
C ASP A 116 -0.39 -21.27 -16.74
N SER A 117 -0.79 -22.29 -15.99
CA SER A 117 -2.03 -22.29 -15.20
C SER A 117 -1.80 -22.91 -13.83
N LYS A 118 -2.41 -22.33 -12.80
CA LYS A 118 -2.33 -22.87 -11.44
C LYS A 118 -3.64 -22.74 -10.70
N GLU A 119 -3.88 -23.70 -9.82
CA GLU A 119 -5.01 -23.68 -8.91
C GLU A 119 -4.58 -23.11 -7.55
N LYS A 120 -5.35 -22.15 -7.02
CA LYS A 120 -5.12 -21.52 -5.72
C LYS A 120 -6.28 -21.86 -4.79
N VAL A 121 -6.03 -22.78 -3.86
CA VAL A 121 -7.00 -23.15 -2.81
C VAL A 121 -6.94 -22.12 -1.68
N LEU A 122 -8.06 -21.44 -1.43
CA LEU A 122 -8.29 -20.57 -0.27
C LEU A 122 -9.12 -21.34 0.79
N ARG A 123 -9.42 -20.71 1.93
CA ARG A 123 -10.15 -21.37 3.03
C ARG A 123 -11.56 -21.85 2.67
N ASN A 124 -12.20 -21.23 1.69
CA ASN A 124 -13.61 -21.46 1.33
C ASN A 124 -13.86 -21.54 -0.18
N LYS A 125 -12.84 -21.35 -1.02
CA LYS A 125 -12.97 -21.28 -2.47
C LYS A 125 -11.67 -21.71 -3.13
N THR A 126 -11.79 -22.26 -4.32
CA THR A 126 -10.65 -22.59 -5.18
C THR A 126 -10.71 -21.70 -6.42
N ILE A 127 -9.62 -20.99 -6.70
CA ILE A 127 -9.53 -20.03 -7.81
C ILE A 127 -8.48 -20.53 -8.80
N GLN A 128 -8.86 -20.66 -10.06
CA GLN A 128 -7.92 -20.97 -11.14
C GLN A 128 -7.30 -19.67 -11.66
N LEU A 129 -5.98 -19.65 -11.73
CA LEU A 129 -5.19 -18.53 -12.22
C LEU A 129 -4.45 -18.97 -13.48
N VAL A 130 -4.34 -18.07 -14.44
CA VAL A 130 -3.55 -18.25 -15.66
C VAL A 130 -2.44 -17.21 -15.70
N LYS A 131 -1.25 -17.62 -16.11
CA LYS A 131 -0.10 -16.73 -16.30
C LYS A 131 -0.20 -16.15 -17.71
N VAL A 132 -0.44 -14.85 -17.80
CA VAL A 132 -0.73 -14.15 -19.07
C VAL A 132 0.50 -13.36 -19.49
N LEU A 133 0.97 -13.64 -20.71
CA LEU A 133 1.97 -12.82 -21.37
C LEU A 133 1.27 -11.65 -22.07
N TRP A 134 1.69 -10.43 -21.74
CA TRP A 134 1.15 -9.21 -22.33
C TRP A 134 2.05 -8.71 -23.47
N ARG A 135 1.46 -8.01 -24.43
CA ARG A 135 2.20 -7.39 -25.53
C ARG A 135 3.19 -6.38 -24.95
N ASN A 136 4.44 -6.43 -25.43
CA ASN A 136 5.58 -5.62 -24.96
C ASN A 136 6.13 -5.94 -23.56
N HIS A 137 5.66 -7.01 -22.91
CA HIS A 137 6.24 -7.52 -21.67
C HIS A 137 7.12 -8.74 -21.93
N ALA A 138 8.17 -8.89 -21.12
CA ALA A 138 8.97 -10.12 -21.11
C ALA A 138 8.22 -11.26 -20.40
N ALA A 139 8.61 -12.52 -20.65
CA ALA A 139 8.02 -13.69 -19.98
C ALA A 139 8.19 -13.67 -18.44
N GLU A 140 9.22 -12.97 -17.96
CA GLU A 140 9.46 -12.73 -16.53
C GLU A 140 8.47 -11.73 -15.91
N GLU A 141 7.94 -10.81 -16.72
CA GLU A 141 7.00 -9.76 -16.31
C GLU A 141 5.53 -10.17 -16.44
N ALA A 142 5.27 -11.41 -16.90
CA ALA A 142 3.92 -11.93 -17.05
C ALA A 142 3.15 -11.98 -15.71
N THR A 143 1.87 -11.58 -15.73
CA THR A 143 1.03 -11.49 -14.53
C THR A 143 0.14 -12.72 -14.36
N TRP A 144 -0.35 -12.94 -13.13
CA TRP A 144 -1.28 -14.01 -12.81
C TRP A 144 -2.70 -13.46 -12.71
N GLU A 145 -3.53 -13.81 -13.69
CA GLU A 145 -4.91 -13.33 -13.75
C GLU A 145 -5.93 -14.46 -13.49
N PRO A 146 -7.11 -14.16 -12.91
CA PRO A 146 -8.18 -15.14 -12.78
C PRO A 146 -8.63 -15.68 -14.13
N LEU A 147 -8.72 -17.01 -14.24
CA LEU A 147 -9.12 -17.71 -15.48
C LEU A 147 -10.47 -17.20 -16.00
N GLU A 148 -11.45 -17.04 -15.12
CA GLU A 148 -12.81 -16.63 -15.48
C GLU A 148 -12.82 -15.24 -16.13
N ALA A 149 -12.09 -14.29 -15.54
CA ALA A 149 -11.99 -12.92 -16.06
C ALA A 149 -11.30 -12.89 -17.43
N MET A 150 -10.23 -13.67 -17.60
CA MET A 150 -9.53 -13.79 -18.88
C MET A 150 -10.39 -14.45 -19.95
N LYS A 151 -11.19 -15.45 -19.59
CA LYS A 151 -12.09 -16.15 -20.51
C LYS A 151 -13.26 -15.26 -20.97
N GLU A 152 -13.77 -14.41 -20.08
CA GLU A 152 -14.82 -13.44 -20.41
C GLU A 152 -14.30 -12.34 -21.35
N LYS A 153 -13.14 -11.76 -21.04
CA LYS A 153 -12.59 -10.61 -21.77
C LYS A 153 -11.84 -11.00 -23.06
N TYR A 154 -11.17 -12.16 -23.06
CA TYR A 154 -10.32 -12.62 -24.16
C TYR A 154 -10.55 -14.12 -24.46
N PRO A 155 -11.76 -14.53 -24.89
CA PRO A 155 -12.09 -15.93 -25.13
C PRO A 155 -11.24 -16.60 -26.23
N HIS A 156 -10.71 -15.81 -27.17
CA HIS A 156 -9.88 -16.31 -28.27
C HIS A 156 -8.56 -16.94 -27.80
N LEU A 157 -8.00 -16.51 -26.67
CA LEU A 157 -6.77 -17.07 -26.09
C LEU A 157 -6.93 -18.53 -25.65
N PHE A 158 -8.17 -18.98 -25.45
CA PHE A 158 -8.49 -20.32 -24.95
C PHE A 158 -8.98 -21.26 -26.06
N ASN A 159 -9.15 -20.77 -27.28
CA ASN A 159 -9.73 -21.50 -28.40
C ASN A 159 -8.68 -22.01 -29.40
N GLU A 160 -7.38 -21.79 -29.18
CA GLU A 160 -6.34 -22.36 -30.06
C GLU A 160 -6.15 -23.86 -29.77
N PRO A 161 -6.45 -24.76 -30.74
CA PRO A 161 -6.21 -26.18 -30.57
C PRO A 161 -4.72 -26.46 -30.80
N GLY A 162 -3.98 -26.73 -29.72
CA GLY A 162 -2.73 -27.50 -29.84
C GLY A 162 -1.41 -26.82 -29.43
N LYS A 163 -1.40 -25.75 -28.63
CA LYS A 163 -0.16 -25.33 -27.95
C LYS A 163 -0.06 -26.02 -26.59
N ASN A 164 0.71 -27.10 -26.55
CA ASN A 164 1.12 -27.73 -25.30
C ASN A 164 1.89 -26.71 -24.45
N PHE A 165 1.48 -26.53 -23.20
CA PHE A 165 2.03 -25.58 -22.21
C PHE A 165 3.47 -25.89 -21.76
N GLY A 166 4.29 -26.54 -22.60
CA GLY A 166 5.60 -27.08 -22.22
C GLY A 166 6.70 -27.03 -23.26
N ASP A 167 6.43 -26.62 -24.50
CA ASP A 167 7.46 -26.63 -25.53
C ASP A 167 8.02 -25.21 -25.77
N GLU A 168 9.19 -25.01 -25.16
CA GLU A 168 10.30 -24.13 -25.56
C GLU A 168 9.95 -22.78 -26.21
N ILE A 169 10.08 -21.71 -25.43
CA ILE A 169 10.51 -20.41 -25.95
C ILE A 169 11.67 -19.93 -25.07
N PHE A 170 12.82 -19.76 -25.72
CA PHE A 170 14.14 -19.40 -25.19
C PHE A 170 14.17 -18.17 -24.28
#